data_AF-A0AA88XLK8-F1
#
_entry.id   AF-A0AA88XLK8-F1
#
_cell.length_a   1.000
_cell.length_b   1.000
_cell.length_c   1.000
_cell.angle_alpha   90.00
_cell.angle_beta   90.00
_cell.angle_gamma   90.00
#
_symmetry.space_group_name_H-M   'P 1'
#
loop_
_entity.id
_entity.type
_entity.pdbx_description
1 polymer ?
#
loop_
_entity_poly.entity_id
_entity_poly.type
_entity_poly.pdbx_seq_one_letter_code
_entity_poly.pdbx_strand_id
1 'polypeptide(L)'
;MLKNNWPPYDTVRDMIKDGCLFVPIGCKSSPSEEIEWRMSFSLAEKRLVHSMNHTQFLIYALLKLFLKEVVENNIILKGLLCSYFMKTLVFWEIMETKIPWTPSYLVQHFWNCFRRLLGWIDKEYCPNFFLPENNMFIGKIHGENKRNLLKELGSLYRQGYLILQNIPVIRNELERWRLEPQRSVSCGVRRSKIIEKLLLVFYVELPYDISSPAIYKILSSSR
;
A
#
# COMPACT_ATOMS: atom_id res chain seq x y z
N MET A 1 -21.85 7.87 4.34
CA MET A 1 -21.38 8.47 5.62
C MET A 1 -19.87 8.61 5.55
N LEU A 2 -19.33 9.82 5.71
CA LEU A 2 -17.89 10.06 5.82
C LEU A 2 -17.44 9.55 7.18
N LYS A 3 -16.77 8.39 7.21
CA LYS A 3 -16.14 7.87 8.43
C LYS A 3 -14.78 8.56 8.62
N ASN A 4 -14.38 8.79 9.87
CA ASN A 4 -13.07 9.34 10.24
C ASN A 4 -12.74 10.77 9.75
N ASN A 5 -13.74 11.61 9.43
CA ASN A 5 -13.53 12.98 8.91
C ASN A 5 -12.60 13.05 7.69
N TRP A 6 -12.47 11.95 6.94
CA TRP A 6 -11.71 11.89 5.70
C TRP A 6 -12.59 11.41 4.55
N PRO A 7 -12.52 12.06 3.38
CA PRO A 7 -11.80 13.31 3.14
C PRO A 7 -12.49 14.52 3.85
N PRO A 8 -11.77 15.63 4.05
CA PRO A 8 -12.34 16.86 4.61
C PRO A 8 -13.56 17.33 3.81
N TYR A 9 -14.53 17.97 4.48
CA TYR A 9 -15.79 18.41 3.87
C TYR A 9 -15.59 19.27 2.61
N ASP A 10 -14.65 20.22 2.64
CA ASP A 10 -14.34 21.06 1.48
C ASP A 10 -13.83 20.23 0.29
N THR A 11 -13.03 19.19 0.56
CA THR A 11 -12.55 18.26 -0.47
C THR A 11 -13.73 17.50 -1.07
N VAL A 12 -14.69 17.03 -0.26
CA VAL A 12 -15.92 16.36 -0.74
C VAL A 12 -16.73 17.29 -1.63
N ARG A 13 -16.96 18.53 -1.18
CA ARG A 13 -17.72 19.53 -1.94
C ARG A 13 -17.07 19.78 -3.30
N ASP A 14 -15.75 19.92 -3.35
CA ASP A 14 -15.04 20.16 -4.60
C ASP A 14 -15.06 18.93 -5.51
N MET A 15 -14.98 17.71 -4.96
CA MET A 15 -15.15 16.48 -5.73
C MET A 15 -16.55 16.36 -6.35
N ILE A 16 -17.59 16.73 -5.61
CA ILE A 16 -18.97 16.73 -6.13
C ILE A 16 -19.11 17.75 -7.28
N LYS A 17 -18.48 18.93 -7.15
CA LYS A 17 -18.47 19.95 -8.22
C LYS A 17 -17.74 19.50 -9.47
N ASP A 18 -16.62 18.77 -9.32
CA ASP A 18 -15.86 18.23 -10.46
C ASP A 18 -16.64 17.14 -11.22
N GLY A 19 -17.57 16.45 -10.56
CA GLY A 19 -18.33 15.35 -11.14
C GLY A 19 -17.46 14.15 -11.51
N CYS A 20 -17.81 13.47 -12.60
CA CYS A 20 -17.05 12.36 -13.17
C CYS A 20 -16.88 12.53 -14.67
N LEU A 21 -15.80 11.95 -15.21
CA LEU A 21 -15.52 11.93 -16.64
C LEU A 21 -16.05 10.63 -17.24
N PHE A 22 -16.52 10.67 -18.49
CA PHE A 22 -16.82 9.46 -19.26
C PHE A 22 -15.67 9.21 -20.24
N VAL A 23 -15.09 8.01 -20.21
CA VAL A 23 -14.01 7.61 -21.10
C VAL A 23 -14.45 6.45 -21.99
N PRO A 24 -14.10 6.44 -23.29
CA PRO A 24 -14.49 5.38 -24.23
C PRO A 24 -13.61 4.15 -23.99
N ILE A 25 -13.89 3.42 -22.91
CA ILE A 25 -13.21 2.21 -22.49
C ILE A 25 -14.28 1.19 -22.13
N GLY A 26 -14.51 0.22 -23.01
CA GLY A 26 -15.48 -0.83 -22.78
C GLY A 26 -15.02 -1.91 -21.81
N CYS A 27 -15.98 -2.71 -21.37
CA CYS A 27 -15.73 -3.91 -20.60
C CYS A 27 -15.15 -4.97 -21.53
N LYS A 28 -13.94 -5.44 -21.22
CA LYS A 28 -13.30 -6.51 -21.98
C LYS A 28 -14.21 -7.73 -21.97
N SER A 29 -14.47 -8.28 -23.16
CA SER A 29 -15.39 -9.41 -23.38
C SER A 29 -16.88 -9.06 -23.43
N SER A 30 -17.24 -7.78 -23.43
CA SER A 30 -18.62 -7.39 -23.75
C SER A 30 -18.88 -7.42 -25.25
N PRO A 31 -20.05 -7.91 -25.72
CA PRO A 31 -20.44 -7.82 -27.12
C PRO A 31 -20.51 -6.38 -27.66
N SER A 32 -20.62 -5.40 -26.75
CA SER A 32 -20.70 -3.96 -27.06
C SER A 32 -19.47 -3.16 -26.61
N GLU A 33 -18.31 -3.81 -26.40
CA GLU A 33 -17.09 -3.16 -25.90
C GLU A 33 -16.73 -1.85 -26.63
N GLU A 34 -16.94 -1.80 -27.96
CA GLU A 34 -16.58 -0.63 -28.80
C GLU A 34 -17.46 0.61 -28.57
N ILE A 35 -18.69 0.44 -28.08
CA ILE A 35 -19.64 1.53 -27.85
C ILE A 35 -19.81 1.87 -26.36
N GLU A 36 -19.12 1.14 -25.49
CA GLU A 36 -19.22 1.28 -24.05
C GLU A 36 -18.36 2.42 -23.50
N TRP A 37 -18.90 3.08 -22.48
CA TRP A 37 -18.25 4.15 -21.76
C TRP A 37 -18.06 3.77 -20.31
N ARG A 38 -16.91 4.14 -19.74
CA ARG A 38 -16.62 3.94 -18.33
C ARG A 38 -16.59 5.27 -17.60
N MET A 39 -17.24 5.33 -16.44
CA MET A 39 -17.08 6.45 -15.51
C MET A 39 -15.67 6.47 -14.94
N SER A 40 -15.05 7.64 -14.92
CA SER A 40 -13.71 7.91 -14.43
C SER A 40 -13.76 9.01 -13.39
N PHE A 41 -13.25 8.71 -12.19
CA PHE A 41 -13.20 9.63 -11.06
C PHE A 41 -11.79 10.20 -10.86
N SER A 42 -10.99 10.30 -11.92
CA SER A 42 -9.58 10.69 -11.85
C SER A 42 -9.32 12.04 -11.16
N LEU A 43 -10.20 13.02 -11.35
CA LEU A 43 -10.14 14.32 -10.66
C LEU A 43 -10.39 14.16 -9.16
N ALA A 44 -11.45 13.43 -8.79
CA ALA A 44 -11.77 13.15 -7.41
C ALA A 44 -10.66 12.34 -6.70
N GLU A 45 -10.11 11.33 -7.37
CA GLU A 45 -8.95 10.55 -6.91
C GLU A 45 -7.73 11.44 -6.66
N LYS A 46 -7.47 12.40 -7.56
CA LYS A 46 -6.36 13.35 -7.40
C LYS A 46 -6.56 14.20 -6.15
N ARG A 47 -7.78 14.70 -5.88
CA ARG A 47 -8.10 15.44 -4.66
C ARG A 47 -7.92 14.59 -3.40
N LEU A 48 -8.39 13.34 -3.40
CA LEU A 48 -8.20 12.42 -2.28
C LEU A 48 -6.71 12.23 -1.96
N VAL A 49 -5.87 11.99 -2.99
CA VAL A 49 -4.42 11.86 -2.81
C VAL A 49 -3.80 13.16 -2.27
N HIS A 50 -4.21 14.33 -2.76
CA HIS A 50 -3.71 15.61 -2.24
C HIS A 50 -4.16 15.90 -0.80
N SER A 51 -5.27 15.33 -0.37
CA SER A 51 -5.76 15.45 1.02
C SER A 51 -5.10 14.47 2.00
N MET A 52 -4.25 13.55 1.51
CA MET A 52 -3.59 12.58 2.37
C MET A 52 -2.61 13.26 3.31
N ASN A 53 -2.60 12.80 4.56
CA ASN A 53 -1.52 13.14 5.48
C ASN A 53 -0.22 12.41 5.09
N HIS A 54 0.86 12.73 5.79
CA HIS A 54 2.16 12.19 5.46
C HIS A 54 2.24 10.65 5.56
N THR A 55 1.72 10.06 6.64
CA THR A 55 1.72 8.60 6.86
C THR A 55 0.92 7.87 5.79
N GLN A 56 -0.27 8.37 5.44
CA GLN A 56 -1.11 7.82 4.38
C GLN A 56 -0.39 7.80 3.04
N PHE A 57 0.30 8.91 2.70
CA PHE A 57 1.09 9.01 1.48
C PHE A 57 2.28 8.04 1.48
N LEU A 58 2.95 7.85 2.63
CA LEU A 58 4.04 6.87 2.76
C LEU A 58 3.56 5.43 2.50
N ILE A 59 2.39 5.03 3.01
CA ILE A 59 1.81 3.71 2.72
C ILE A 59 1.50 3.55 1.24
N TYR A 60 0.90 4.57 0.62
CA TYR A 60 0.63 4.52 -0.82
C TYR A 60 1.92 4.38 -1.65
N ALA A 61 2.96 5.15 -1.31
CA ALA A 61 4.26 5.04 -1.96
C ALA A 61 4.90 3.66 -1.76
N LEU A 62 4.85 3.11 -0.54
CA LEU A 62 5.38 1.79 -0.22
C LEU A 62 4.67 0.68 -1.01
N LEU A 63 3.34 0.69 -1.07
CA LEU A 63 2.58 -0.27 -1.86
C LEU A 63 2.88 -0.17 -3.37
N LYS A 64 3.09 1.05 -3.89
CA LYS A 64 3.52 1.24 -5.29
C LYS A 64 4.92 0.68 -5.54
N LEU A 65 5.85 0.86 -4.61
CA LEU A 65 7.20 0.31 -4.70
C LEU A 65 7.15 -1.22 -4.64
N PHE A 66 6.39 -1.79 -3.71
CA PHE A 66 6.17 -3.24 -3.62
C PHE A 66 5.60 -3.80 -4.94
N LEU A 67 4.58 -3.16 -5.50
CA LEU A 67 4.03 -3.54 -6.81
C LEU A 67 5.14 -3.52 -7.88
N LYS A 68 5.84 -2.39 -8.03
CA LYS A 68 6.82 -2.19 -9.10
C LYS A 68 8.01 -3.14 -9.00
N GLU A 69 8.57 -3.31 -7.80
CA GLU A 69 9.86 -3.96 -7.66
C GLU A 69 9.76 -5.43 -7.23
N VAL A 70 8.62 -5.86 -6.69
CA VAL A 70 8.41 -7.25 -6.29
C VAL A 70 7.40 -7.93 -7.22
N VAL A 71 6.21 -7.36 -7.36
CA VAL A 71 5.11 -8.03 -8.10
C VAL A 71 5.35 -7.98 -9.61
N GLU A 72 5.70 -6.83 -10.18
CA GLU A 72 5.93 -6.68 -11.63
C GLU A 72 7.21 -7.39 -12.12
N ASN A 73 8.13 -7.70 -11.20
CA ASN A 73 9.34 -8.48 -11.47
C ASN A 73 9.13 -9.99 -11.30
N ASN A 74 8.02 -10.44 -10.70
CA ASN A 74 7.65 -11.84 -10.65
C ASN A 74 6.92 -12.22 -11.95
N ILE A 75 7.52 -13.11 -12.75
CA ILE A 75 6.99 -13.51 -14.06
C ILE A 75 5.57 -14.07 -14.01
N ILE A 76 5.19 -14.71 -12.89
CA ILE A 76 3.86 -15.29 -12.68
C ILE A 76 2.84 -14.18 -12.38
N LEU A 77 3.23 -13.14 -11.63
CA LEU A 77 2.31 -12.09 -11.18
C LEU A 77 2.26 -10.87 -12.09
N LYS A 78 3.25 -10.72 -12.97
CA LYS A 78 3.42 -9.55 -13.82
C LYS A 78 2.14 -9.26 -14.61
N GLY A 79 1.67 -8.02 -14.50
CA GLY A 79 0.47 -7.55 -15.21
C GLY A 79 -0.86 -7.93 -14.56
N LEU A 80 -0.89 -8.79 -13.52
CA LEU A 80 -2.13 -9.14 -12.83
C LEU A 80 -2.62 -8.01 -11.93
N LEU A 81 -1.73 -7.40 -11.16
CA LEU A 81 -2.03 -6.22 -10.32
C LEU A 81 -1.56 -4.92 -10.99
N CYS A 82 -2.11 -3.79 -10.58
CA CYS A 82 -1.70 -2.47 -11.06
C CYS A 82 -1.78 -1.42 -9.96
N SER A 83 -1.24 -0.23 -10.24
CA SER A 83 -1.18 0.89 -9.30
C SER A 83 -2.56 1.38 -8.85
N TYR A 84 -3.59 1.16 -9.67
CA TYR A 84 -4.96 1.52 -9.34
C TYR A 84 -5.52 0.70 -8.16
N PHE A 85 -5.21 -0.60 -8.11
CA PHE A 85 -5.60 -1.45 -6.98
C PHE A 85 -4.89 -1.01 -5.68
N MET A 86 -3.61 -0.63 -5.77
CA MET A 86 -2.85 -0.13 -4.61
C MET A 86 -3.44 1.16 -4.05
N LYS A 87 -3.81 2.10 -4.92
CA LYS A 87 -4.48 3.34 -4.52
C LYS A 87 -5.83 3.05 -3.84
N THR A 88 -6.60 2.12 -4.41
CA THR A 88 -7.91 1.73 -3.89
C THR A 88 -7.79 1.08 -2.50
N LEU A 89 -6.82 0.21 -2.26
CA LEU A 89 -6.53 -0.35 -0.94
C LEU A 89 -6.34 0.73 0.12
N VAL A 90 -5.52 1.75 -0.21
CA VAL A 90 -5.24 2.85 0.72
C VAL A 90 -6.48 3.67 1.01
N PHE A 91 -7.30 4.00 0.01
CA PHE A 91 -8.54 4.74 0.25
C PHE A 91 -9.49 4.00 1.18
N TRP A 92 -9.68 2.68 0.97
CA TRP A 92 -10.50 1.86 1.86
C TRP A 92 -9.91 1.75 3.27
N GLU A 93 -8.59 1.59 3.42
CA GLU A 93 -7.94 1.59 4.73
C GLU A 93 -8.15 2.92 5.46
N ILE A 94 -8.00 4.07 4.78
CA ILE A 94 -8.21 5.39 5.40
C ILE A 94 -9.65 5.54 5.88
N MET A 95 -10.61 5.12 5.06
CA MET A 95 -12.03 5.28 5.35
C MET A 95 -12.52 4.38 6.49
N GLU A 96 -11.95 3.19 6.65
CA GLU A 96 -12.50 2.16 7.56
C GLU A 96 -11.70 1.97 8.84
N THR A 97 -10.39 2.26 8.82
CA THR A 97 -9.52 1.96 9.96
C THR A 97 -9.85 2.83 11.17
N LYS A 98 -9.74 2.27 12.37
CA LYS A 98 -9.80 3.02 13.62
C LYS A 98 -8.40 3.39 14.14
N ILE A 99 -7.37 2.89 13.47
CA ILE A 99 -5.98 3.09 13.86
C ILE A 99 -5.56 4.51 13.46
N PRO A 100 -4.90 5.27 14.36
CA PRO A 100 -4.42 6.60 14.03
C PRO A 100 -3.40 6.58 12.89
N TRP A 101 -3.56 7.49 11.94
CA TRP A 101 -2.60 7.69 10.85
C TRP A 101 -1.37 8.48 11.30
N THR A 102 -0.63 7.92 12.26
CA THR A 102 0.65 8.43 12.74
C THR A 102 1.79 7.54 12.21
N PRO A 103 3.04 8.03 12.19
CA PRO A 103 4.17 7.19 11.84
C PRO A 103 4.19 5.88 12.64
N SER A 104 3.65 5.92 13.87
CA SER A 104 3.67 4.80 14.79
C SER A 104 2.84 3.57 14.45
N TYR A 105 2.05 3.66 13.38
CA TYR A 105 1.22 2.57 12.92
C TYR A 105 1.46 2.27 11.44
N LEU A 106 2.55 2.80 10.86
CA LEU A 106 2.89 2.63 9.45
C LEU A 106 2.95 1.13 9.08
N VAL A 107 3.68 0.34 9.85
CA VAL A 107 3.82 -1.10 9.62
C VAL A 107 2.45 -1.79 9.67
N GLN A 108 1.60 -1.41 10.63
CA GLN A 108 0.28 -1.98 10.78
C GLN A 108 -0.65 -1.65 9.60
N HIS A 109 -0.64 -0.41 9.11
CA HIS A 109 -1.42 -0.01 7.94
C HIS A 109 -0.96 -0.73 6.67
N PHE A 110 0.35 -0.93 6.48
CA PHE A 110 0.87 -1.74 5.37
C PHE A 110 0.29 -3.17 5.41
N TRP A 111 0.33 -3.82 6.58
CA TRP A 111 -0.20 -5.17 6.74
C TRP A 111 -1.72 -5.25 6.60
N ASN A 112 -2.46 -4.24 7.04
CA ASN A 112 -3.90 -4.17 6.82
C ASN A 112 -4.23 -4.10 5.33
N CYS A 113 -3.53 -3.25 4.58
CA CYS A 113 -3.65 -3.18 3.13
C CYS A 113 -3.28 -4.52 2.46
N PHE A 114 -2.19 -5.16 2.88
CA PHE A 114 -1.77 -6.45 2.31
C PHE A 114 -2.80 -7.55 2.59
N ARG A 115 -3.29 -7.65 3.83
CA ARG A 115 -4.32 -8.62 4.22
C ARG A 115 -5.62 -8.39 3.47
N ARG A 116 -6.01 -7.12 3.29
CA ARG A 116 -7.18 -6.73 2.49
C ARG A 116 -7.02 -7.16 1.04
N LEU A 117 -5.84 -6.96 0.44
CA LEU A 117 -5.54 -7.41 -0.92
C LEU A 117 -5.71 -8.93 -1.06
N LEU A 118 -5.13 -9.71 -0.14
CA LEU A 118 -5.30 -11.16 -0.13
C LEU A 118 -6.77 -11.57 0.00
N GLY A 119 -7.52 -10.93 0.90
CA GLY A 119 -8.95 -11.19 1.08
C GLY A 119 -9.80 -10.83 -0.15
N TRP A 120 -9.47 -9.76 -0.85
CA TRP A 120 -10.11 -9.40 -2.12
C TRP A 120 -9.79 -10.38 -3.23
N ILE A 121 -8.55 -10.85 -3.32
CA ILE A 121 -8.14 -11.88 -4.32
C ILE A 121 -8.87 -13.20 -4.03
N ASP A 122 -8.94 -13.60 -2.76
CA ASP A 122 -9.62 -14.82 -2.35
C ASP A 122 -11.12 -14.79 -2.67
N LYS A 123 -11.76 -13.63 -2.47
CA LYS A 123 -13.17 -13.41 -2.80
C LYS A 123 -13.43 -13.05 -4.26
N GLU A 124 -12.37 -12.90 -5.07
CA GLU A 124 -12.43 -12.39 -6.45
C GLU A 124 -13.15 -11.05 -6.57
N TYR A 125 -13.05 -10.22 -5.52
CA TYR A 125 -13.83 -9.00 -5.39
C TYR A 125 -12.99 -7.83 -4.87
N CYS A 126 -12.72 -6.88 -5.76
CA CYS A 126 -12.02 -5.62 -5.47
C CYS A 126 -12.97 -4.45 -5.74
N PRO A 127 -13.63 -3.90 -4.70
CA PRO A 127 -14.61 -2.83 -4.87
C PRO A 127 -13.92 -1.55 -5.32
N ASN A 128 -14.42 -0.94 -6.39
CA ASN A 128 -14.03 0.43 -6.71
C ASN A 128 -14.40 1.37 -5.55
N PHE A 129 -13.56 2.36 -5.25
CA PHE A 129 -13.78 3.22 -4.10
C PHE A 129 -15.00 4.14 -4.24
N PHE A 130 -15.34 4.57 -5.46
CA PHE A 130 -16.46 5.49 -5.73
C PHE A 130 -17.74 4.75 -6.10
N LEU A 131 -17.62 3.56 -6.71
CA LEU A 131 -18.72 2.69 -7.09
C LEU A 131 -18.46 1.28 -6.52
N PRO A 132 -18.69 1.04 -5.22
CA PRO A 132 -18.32 -0.22 -4.57
C PRO A 132 -18.84 -1.47 -5.28
N GLU A 133 -20.00 -1.38 -5.93
CA GLU A 133 -20.63 -2.45 -6.70
C GLU A 133 -19.80 -2.84 -7.94
N ASN A 134 -18.99 -1.92 -8.46
CA ASN A 134 -18.10 -2.15 -9.59
C ASN A 134 -16.85 -2.91 -9.14
N ASN A 135 -16.89 -4.24 -9.30
CA ASN A 135 -15.77 -5.12 -9.01
C ASN A 135 -14.68 -5.03 -10.08
N MET A 136 -13.53 -4.48 -9.70
CA MET A 136 -12.41 -4.25 -10.62
C MET A 136 -11.59 -5.50 -10.94
N PHE A 137 -11.90 -6.65 -10.34
CA PHE A 137 -11.26 -7.93 -10.61
C PHE A 137 -11.96 -8.76 -11.69
N ILE A 138 -13.16 -8.36 -12.12
CA ILE A 138 -13.93 -9.02 -13.18
C ILE A 138 -13.05 -9.23 -14.42
N GLY A 139 -13.10 -10.45 -14.97
CA GLY A 139 -12.36 -10.85 -16.17
C GLY A 139 -10.84 -10.95 -16.01
N LYS A 140 -10.26 -10.58 -14.84
CA LYS A 140 -8.80 -10.55 -14.65
C LYS A 140 -8.29 -11.46 -13.53
N ILE A 141 -8.89 -11.36 -12.35
CA ILE A 141 -8.43 -12.07 -11.14
C ILE A 141 -9.43 -13.17 -10.80
N HIS A 142 -9.34 -14.28 -11.52
CA HIS A 142 -10.14 -15.49 -11.33
C HIS A 142 -9.31 -16.72 -11.73
N GLY A 143 -9.78 -17.93 -11.43
CA GLY A 143 -9.16 -19.17 -11.90
C GLY A 143 -7.66 -19.29 -11.56
N GLU A 144 -6.83 -19.47 -12.58
CA GLU A 144 -5.37 -19.63 -12.41
C GLU A 144 -4.70 -18.37 -11.87
N ASN A 145 -5.08 -17.18 -12.37
CA ASN A 145 -4.54 -15.91 -11.91
C ASN A 145 -4.74 -15.72 -10.39
N LYS A 146 -5.93 -16.07 -9.88
CA LYS A 146 -6.21 -16.07 -8.44
C LYS A 146 -5.29 -17.03 -7.69
N ARG A 147 -5.18 -18.29 -8.13
CA ARG A 147 -4.35 -19.31 -7.46
C ARG A 147 -2.90 -18.86 -7.39
N ASN A 148 -2.38 -18.35 -8.50
CA ASN A 148 -1.01 -17.83 -8.60
C ASN A 148 -0.80 -16.65 -7.66
N LEU A 149 -1.72 -15.68 -7.63
CA LEU A 149 -1.65 -14.54 -6.72
C LEU A 149 -1.68 -14.98 -5.24
N LEU A 150 -2.60 -15.85 -4.85
CA LEU A 150 -2.71 -16.33 -3.47
C LEU A 150 -1.46 -17.11 -3.04
N LYS A 151 -0.90 -17.94 -3.94
CA LYS A 151 0.32 -18.69 -3.68
C LYS A 151 1.52 -17.78 -3.45
N GLU A 152 1.80 -16.90 -4.42
CA GLU A 152 3.00 -16.06 -4.41
C GLU A 152 2.90 -14.96 -3.35
N LEU A 153 1.78 -14.21 -3.30
CA LEU A 153 1.59 -13.16 -2.28
C LEU A 153 1.42 -13.77 -0.88
N GLY A 154 0.82 -14.94 -0.76
CA GLY A 154 0.75 -15.66 0.52
C GLY A 154 2.11 -16.12 1.02
N SER A 155 3.00 -16.54 0.10
CA SER A 155 4.41 -16.85 0.43
C SER A 155 5.13 -15.61 0.95
N LEU A 156 4.99 -14.47 0.26
CA LEU A 156 5.56 -13.20 0.69
C LEU A 156 5.00 -12.72 2.04
N TYR A 157 3.68 -12.87 2.26
CA TYR A 157 3.04 -12.50 3.53
C TYR A 157 3.61 -13.30 4.72
N ARG A 158 3.89 -14.60 4.53
CA ARG A 158 4.47 -15.46 5.57
C ARG A 158 5.90 -15.08 5.97
N GLN A 159 6.62 -14.33 5.13
CA GLN A 159 7.96 -13.83 5.46
C GLN A 159 7.93 -12.70 6.50
N GLY A 160 6.75 -12.16 6.83
CA GLY A 160 6.63 -11.05 7.77
C GLY A 160 7.41 -9.83 7.30
N TYR A 161 8.12 -9.16 8.21
CA TYR A 161 8.83 -7.91 7.92
C TYR A 161 9.97 -8.08 6.88
N LEU A 162 10.47 -9.30 6.68
CA LEU A 162 11.52 -9.59 5.69
C LEU A 162 11.06 -9.29 4.26
N ILE A 163 9.74 -9.22 4.00
CA ILE A 163 9.20 -8.82 2.70
C ILE A 163 9.72 -7.44 2.24
N LEU A 164 10.04 -6.54 3.18
CA LEU A 164 10.57 -5.21 2.84
C LEU A 164 11.98 -5.30 2.26
N GLN A 165 12.76 -6.31 2.66
CA GLN A 165 14.07 -6.58 2.04
C GLN A 165 13.93 -7.13 0.62
N ASN A 166 12.74 -7.60 0.21
CA ASN A 166 12.50 -7.98 -1.18
C ASN A 166 12.32 -6.78 -2.09
N ILE A 167 12.18 -5.56 -1.56
CA ILE A 167 12.11 -4.31 -2.33
C ILE A 167 13.55 -3.78 -2.51
N PRO A 168 14.18 -3.89 -3.69
CA PRO A 168 15.54 -3.45 -3.98
C PRO A 168 15.89 -2.07 -3.45
N VAL A 169 15.02 -1.06 -3.63
CA VAL A 169 15.30 0.29 -3.13
C VAL A 169 15.41 0.32 -1.60
N ILE A 170 14.54 -0.40 -0.90
CA ILE A 170 14.59 -0.47 0.57
C ILE A 170 15.82 -1.27 1.02
N ARG A 171 16.09 -2.41 0.37
CA ARG A 171 17.27 -3.23 0.66
C ARG A 171 18.56 -2.43 0.51
N ASN A 172 18.73 -1.75 -0.62
CA ASN A 172 19.94 -0.98 -0.91
C ASN A 172 20.15 0.15 0.10
N GLU A 173 19.08 0.80 0.53
CA GLU A 173 19.17 1.84 1.54
C GLU A 173 19.47 1.28 2.93
N LEU A 174 18.88 0.14 3.31
CA LEU A 174 19.23 -0.57 4.55
C LEU A 174 20.72 -0.97 4.58
N GLU A 175 21.25 -1.50 3.48
CA GLU A 175 22.67 -1.86 3.39
C GLU A 175 23.58 -0.62 3.42
N ARG A 176 23.21 0.47 2.75
CA ARG A 176 23.94 1.75 2.84
C ARG A 176 24.02 2.26 4.27
N TRP A 177 22.89 2.27 4.99
CA TRP A 177 22.83 2.66 6.38
C TRP A 177 23.67 1.76 7.29
N ARG A 178 23.69 0.45 7.03
CA ARG A 178 24.51 -0.51 7.78
C ARG A 178 26.02 -0.24 7.62
N LEU A 179 26.41 0.31 6.48
CA LEU A 179 27.80 0.61 6.13
C LEU A 179 28.23 2.04 6.50
N GLU A 180 27.29 2.94 6.85
CA GLU A 180 27.61 4.30 7.30
C GLU A 180 28.24 4.27 8.72
N PRO A 181 29.41 4.89 8.92
CA PRO A 181 29.96 5.07 10.27
C PRO A 181 29.00 5.89 11.12
N GLN A 182 28.70 5.42 12.34
CA GLN A 182 27.83 6.07 13.35
C GLN A 182 28.34 7.43 13.88
N ARG A 183 29.17 8.15 13.12
CA ARG A 183 29.82 9.41 13.49
C ARG A 183 29.65 10.47 12.39
N SER A 184 28.42 10.88 12.12
CA SER A 184 28.10 12.26 11.70
C SER A 184 26.60 12.42 11.54
N VAL A 185 25.91 12.63 12.66
CA VAL A 185 24.62 13.32 12.63
C VAL A 185 24.93 14.80 12.35
N SER A 186 25.27 15.13 11.10
CA SER A 186 25.29 16.50 10.63
C SER A 186 24.39 16.60 9.40
N CYS A 187 23.24 17.21 9.67
CA CYS A 187 22.25 17.71 8.73
C CYS A 187 22.87 18.21 7.42
N GLY A 188 22.49 17.59 6.29
CA GLY A 188 22.79 18.20 4.99
C GLY A 188 22.98 17.23 3.84
N VAL A 189 22.00 16.40 3.52
CA VAL A 189 21.91 15.85 2.16
C VAL A 189 20.47 15.96 1.69
N ARG A 190 20.27 16.59 0.53
CA ARG A 190 18.99 16.63 -0.19
C ARG A 190 18.61 15.21 -0.61
N ARG A 191 18.11 14.41 0.33
CA ARG A 191 17.68 13.02 0.14
C ARG A 191 16.20 12.98 -0.21
N SER A 192 15.77 11.88 -0.84
CA SER A 192 14.34 11.56 -0.92
C SER A 192 13.81 11.40 0.51
N LYS A 193 13.20 12.46 1.05
CA LYS A 193 12.63 12.51 2.41
C LYS A 193 11.68 11.35 2.71
N ILE A 194 11.16 10.67 1.67
CA ILE A 194 10.25 9.54 1.78
C ILE A 194 10.98 8.28 2.25
N ILE A 195 12.13 7.94 1.64
CA ILE A 195 12.84 6.71 2.00
C ILE A 195 13.53 6.85 3.35
N GLU A 196 14.13 8.01 3.63
CA GLU A 196 14.72 8.32 4.93
C GLU A 196 13.67 8.30 6.05
N LYS A 197 12.45 8.77 5.79
CA LYS A 197 11.34 8.67 6.77
C LYS A 197 10.73 7.27 6.86
N LEU A 198 10.61 6.52 5.76
CA LEU A 198 10.21 5.12 5.82
C LEU A 198 11.21 4.34 6.69
N LEU A 199 12.52 4.55 6.47
CA LEU A 199 13.58 3.92 7.24
C LEU A 199 13.59 4.38 8.70
N LEU A 200 13.45 5.68 8.99
CA LEU A 200 13.32 6.17 10.36
C LEU A 200 12.09 5.57 11.08
N VAL A 201 10.97 5.39 10.39
CA VAL A 201 9.76 4.79 10.97
C VAL A 201 9.90 3.28 11.17
N PHE A 202 10.52 2.57 10.22
CA PHE A 202 10.84 1.15 10.40
C PHE A 202 11.94 0.92 11.45
N TYR A 203 12.79 1.90 11.74
CA TYR A 203 13.89 1.78 12.71
C TYR A 203 13.53 2.27 14.13
N VAL A 204 12.63 3.24 14.27
CA VAL A 204 12.14 3.74 15.57
C VAL A 204 11.09 2.81 16.20
N GLU A 205 10.45 1.93 15.41
CA GLU A 205 9.33 1.09 15.86
C GLU A 205 9.53 -0.42 15.80
N LEU A 206 10.73 -0.88 15.42
CA LEU A 206 11.15 -2.23 15.75
C LEU A 206 11.74 -2.19 17.16
N PRO A 207 11.15 -2.86 18.17
CA PRO A 207 11.87 -3.05 19.42
C PRO A 207 13.04 -4.00 19.15
N TYR A 208 14.23 -3.43 19.30
CA TYR A 208 15.50 -4.06 19.64
C TYR A 208 16.35 -4.72 18.54
N ASP A 209 17.49 -4.06 18.31
CA ASP A 209 18.84 -4.62 18.36
C ASP A 209 18.92 -5.92 19.20
N ILE A 210 19.19 -7.03 18.50
CA ILE A 210 19.32 -8.38 19.05
C ILE A 210 20.61 -8.55 19.89
N SER A 211 21.33 -7.46 20.20
CA SER A 211 22.65 -7.55 20.83
C SER A 211 22.74 -7.03 22.27
N SER A 212 21.66 -6.50 22.88
CA SER A 212 21.76 -5.89 24.22
C SER A 212 21.66 -6.91 25.37
N PRO A 213 22.66 -7.01 26.26
CA PRO A 213 22.66 -7.93 27.41
C PRO A 213 21.57 -7.67 28.48
N ALA A 214 20.76 -6.63 28.30
CA ALA A 214 19.70 -6.25 29.25
C ALA A 214 18.49 -7.21 29.24
N ILE A 215 18.26 -7.96 28.15
CA ILE A 215 17.08 -8.84 28.04
C ILE A 215 17.30 -10.20 28.76
N TYR A 216 18.53 -10.69 28.89
CA TYR A 216 18.81 -11.96 29.57
C TYR A 216 18.43 -11.93 31.07
N LYS A 217 18.48 -10.75 31.70
CA LYS A 217 18.19 -10.58 33.14
C LYS A 217 16.69 -10.55 33.47
N ILE A 218 15.83 -10.35 32.46
CA ILE A 218 14.37 -10.39 32.61
C ILE A 218 13.83 -11.82 32.39
N LEU A 219 14.59 -12.69 31.72
CA LEU A 219 14.20 -14.07 31.42
C LEU A 219 14.91 -15.15 32.27
N SER A 220 15.87 -14.81 33.15
CA SER A 220 16.56 -15.76 34.05
C SER A 220 16.18 -15.65 35.55
N SER A 221 14.95 -15.21 35.82
CA SER A 221 14.33 -15.24 37.15
C SER A 221 12.85 -15.53 36.94
N SER A 222 12.49 -16.74 36.56
CA SER A 222 12.27 -17.80 37.55
C SER A 222 13.15 -19.02 37.28
N ARG A 223 14.24 -19.03 38.08
CA ARG A 223 15.36 -19.98 38.27
C ARG A 223 16.27 -20.22 37.08
#